data_AF-Q757L0-F1
#
_entry.id   AF-Q757L0-F1
#
_cell.length_a   1.000
_cell.length_b   1.000
_cell.length_c   1.000
_cell.angle_alpha   90.00
_cell.angle_beta   90.00
_cell.angle_gamma   90.00
#
_symmetry.space_group_name_H-M   'P 1'
#
loop_
_entity.id
_entity.type
_entity.pdbx_description
1 polymer ?
#
loop_
_entity_poly.entity_id
_entity_poly.type
_entity_poly.pdbx_seq_one_letter_code
_entity_poly.pdbx_strand_id
1 'polypeptide(L)'
;MSQEAKPATPAPTSEEGPKPPTASVFTMFGGKKADDKKADDKKTAEEQTGANSDSKAEDAAAEEDAVESPEVHFEPVVTLEKVEVKTMEEDEEVLFKVRAKLFRFDGEAKEWKERGTGDVKFLQNKSTQKVRLLMRRDKTLKVCANHYISPEYVLKPNVGSDRSWVYSCTADVAEGEPEAFTFAIRFGNKENADKFKEAFERAQAENKKR
;
A
#
# COMPACT_ATOMS: atom_id res chain seq x y z
N MET A 1 38.94 67.48 8.76
CA MET A 1 37.88 66.57 9.26
C MET A 1 37.33 65.83 8.07
N SER A 2 37.38 64.50 8.07
CA SER A 2 36.77 63.66 7.04
C SER A 2 36.21 62.42 7.74
N GLN A 3 34.97 62.05 7.47
CA GLN A 3 34.37 60.81 7.95
C GLN A 3 34.11 59.92 6.74
N GLU A 4 34.68 58.71 6.72
CA GLU A 4 34.31 57.68 5.76
C GLU A 4 33.09 56.92 6.28
N ALA A 5 32.03 56.86 5.47
CA ALA A 5 30.85 56.07 5.79
C ALA A 5 31.08 54.60 5.42
N LYS A 6 30.94 53.69 6.40
CA LYS A 6 30.93 52.24 6.13
C LYS A 6 29.61 51.83 5.47
N PRO A 7 29.63 50.94 4.46
CA PRO A 7 28.41 50.28 3.99
C PRO A 7 27.88 49.32 5.06
N ALA A 8 26.56 49.18 5.16
CA ALA A 8 25.89 48.25 6.06
C ALA A 8 25.53 46.94 5.34
N THR A 9 25.83 45.80 5.97
CA THR A 9 25.44 44.48 5.48
C THR A 9 24.04 44.11 6.00
N PRO A 10 23.09 43.65 5.17
CA PRO A 10 21.82 43.11 5.65
C PRO A 10 22.03 41.76 6.36
N ALA A 11 21.23 41.50 7.40
CA ALA A 11 21.23 40.22 8.11
C ALA A 11 20.52 39.12 7.29
N PRO A 12 20.90 37.84 7.43
CA PRO A 12 20.22 36.74 6.76
C PRO A 12 18.84 36.46 7.39
N THR A 13 17.78 36.55 6.59
CA THR A 13 16.45 36.09 6.98
C THR A 13 16.42 34.56 7.01
N SER A 14 16.04 33.97 8.15
CA SER A 14 15.85 32.52 8.27
C SER A 14 14.45 32.12 7.80
N GLU A 15 14.34 31.47 6.63
CA GLU A 15 13.10 30.80 6.23
C GLU A 15 12.95 29.46 6.97
N GLU A 16 11.91 29.32 7.80
CA GLU A 16 11.50 28.00 8.29
C GLU A 16 10.83 27.22 7.16
N GLY A 17 11.40 26.07 6.78
CA GLY A 17 10.75 25.12 5.89
C GLY A 17 9.43 24.58 6.47
N PRO A 18 8.47 24.16 5.62
CA PRO A 18 7.13 23.77 6.06
C PRO A 18 7.16 22.56 7.01
N LYS A 19 6.55 22.74 8.18
CA LYS A 19 6.48 21.71 9.24
C LYS A 19 5.57 20.54 8.81
N PRO A 20 5.96 19.28 9.06
CA PRO A 20 5.24 18.11 8.55
C PRO A 20 3.84 17.98 9.18
N PRO A 21 2.84 17.46 8.44
CA PRO A 21 1.46 17.38 8.91
C PRO A 21 1.30 16.41 10.09
N THR A 22 0.40 16.75 11.01
CA THR A 22 0.05 15.91 12.16
C THR A 22 -0.94 14.81 11.78
N ALA A 23 -0.79 13.62 12.39
CA ALA A 23 -1.35 12.36 11.88
C ALA A 23 -2.86 12.12 12.11
N SER A 24 -3.67 13.18 12.22
CA SER A 24 -5.02 13.14 12.83
C SER A 24 -6.20 12.82 11.89
N VAL A 25 -5.98 12.16 10.73
CA VAL A 25 -6.99 12.06 9.64
C VAL A 25 -7.31 10.60 9.24
N PHE A 26 -7.20 9.63 10.16
CA PHE A 26 -7.33 8.19 9.84
C PHE A 26 -8.68 7.53 10.21
N THR A 27 -9.71 8.30 10.58
CA THR A 27 -10.91 7.76 11.27
C THR A 27 -12.06 7.28 10.38
N MET A 28 -12.06 7.51 9.06
CA MET A 28 -13.22 7.24 8.19
C MET A 28 -13.14 5.94 7.36
N PHE A 29 -12.77 4.80 7.97
CA PHE A 29 -12.90 3.49 7.30
C PHE A 29 -13.20 2.31 8.24
N GLY A 30 -14.25 2.46 9.06
CA GLY A 30 -14.70 1.44 10.02
C GLY A 30 -16.24 1.33 10.07
N GLY A 31 -16.83 0.65 9.08
CA GLY A 31 -18.28 0.46 9.01
C GLY A 31 -18.81 -0.48 10.11
N LYS A 32 -19.39 0.09 11.17
CA LYS A 32 -20.08 -0.66 12.22
C LYS A 32 -21.58 -0.70 11.92
N LYS A 33 -22.13 -1.88 11.59
CA LYS A 33 -23.59 -2.10 11.62
C LYS A 33 -24.09 -1.94 13.06
N ALA A 34 -25.29 -1.39 13.21
CA ALA A 34 -26.02 -1.39 14.48
C ALA A 34 -26.93 -2.63 14.52
N ASP A 35 -27.00 -3.27 15.69
CA ASP A 35 -27.97 -4.32 15.99
C ASP A 35 -29.22 -3.69 16.64
N ASP A 36 -30.29 -3.53 15.87
CA ASP A 36 -31.60 -3.17 16.41
C ASP A 36 -32.32 -4.42 16.93
N LYS A 37 -32.55 -4.46 18.25
CA LYS A 37 -33.41 -5.47 18.87
C LYS A 37 -34.87 -5.09 18.67
N LYS A 38 -35.68 -6.02 18.15
CA LYS A 38 -37.13 -6.00 18.35
C LYS A 38 -37.60 -7.37 18.84
N ALA A 39 -38.51 -7.36 19.81
CA ALA A 39 -39.03 -8.58 20.44
C ALA A 39 -40.16 -9.21 19.62
N ASP A 40 -40.33 -10.51 19.81
CA ASP A 40 -41.35 -11.37 19.22
C ASP A 40 -42.52 -11.54 20.21
N ASP A 41 -43.75 -11.74 19.73
CA ASP A 41 -44.93 -12.04 20.56
C ASP A 41 -45.90 -12.97 19.80
N LYS A 42 -46.59 -13.87 20.51
CA LYS A 42 -46.84 -15.25 20.05
C LYS A 42 -48.27 -15.76 20.25
N LYS A 43 -48.82 -16.42 19.20
CA LYS A 43 -49.86 -17.50 19.10
C LYS A 43 -50.75 -17.25 17.86
N THR A 44 -51.47 -18.21 17.26
CA THR A 44 -51.82 -19.64 17.52
C THR A 44 -51.41 -20.52 16.30
N ALA A 45 -51.00 -21.80 16.41
CA ALA A 45 -51.79 -23.04 16.63
C ALA A 45 -52.95 -23.26 15.61
N GLU A 46 -53.18 -24.43 14.98
CA GLU A 46 -52.50 -25.76 14.90
C GLU A 46 -52.95 -26.43 13.53
N GLU A 47 -52.93 -27.71 13.09
CA GLU A 47 -52.66 -29.11 13.52
C GLU A 47 -52.39 -29.96 12.21
N GLN A 48 -51.22 -30.59 11.96
CA GLN A 48 -50.79 -32.01 12.16
C GLN A 48 -51.11 -33.09 11.06
N THR A 49 -50.15 -34.03 10.83
CA THR A 49 -50.20 -35.26 9.98
C THR A 49 -50.23 -35.07 8.44
N GLY A 50 -49.88 -36.05 7.56
CA GLY A 50 -49.14 -37.31 7.77
C GLY A 50 -49.17 -38.29 6.55
N ALA A 51 -48.00 -38.87 6.21
CA ALA A 51 -47.78 -40.09 5.39
C ALA A 51 -48.22 -40.17 3.89
N ASN A 52 -47.23 -40.00 2.99
CA ASN A 52 -46.83 -40.92 1.89
C ASN A 52 -47.87 -41.67 1.01
N SER A 53 -47.87 -41.36 -0.30
CA SER A 53 -48.27 -42.29 -1.38
C SER A 53 -47.61 -41.92 -2.72
N ASP A 54 -47.20 -42.91 -3.51
CA ASP A 54 -46.52 -42.72 -4.81
C ASP A 54 -47.34 -41.98 -5.87
N SER A 55 -46.67 -41.09 -6.63
CA SER A 55 -47.07 -40.72 -7.99
C SER A 55 -45.83 -40.52 -8.88
N LYS A 56 -45.48 -41.56 -9.65
CA LYS A 56 -44.42 -41.49 -10.65
C LYS A 56 -44.84 -40.57 -11.80
N ALA A 57 -44.23 -39.39 -11.87
CA ALA A 57 -44.26 -38.52 -13.05
C ALA A 57 -42.84 -38.41 -13.61
N GLU A 58 -42.66 -38.79 -14.87
CA GLU A 58 -41.41 -38.58 -15.62
C GLU A 58 -41.51 -37.19 -16.25
N ASP A 59 -40.94 -36.18 -15.58
CA ASP A 59 -40.70 -34.89 -16.21
C ASP A 59 -39.31 -34.92 -16.85
N ALA A 60 -39.24 -34.63 -18.15
CA ALA A 60 -38.03 -34.82 -18.93
C ALA A 60 -37.01 -33.71 -18.63
N ALA A 61 -35.72 -34.02 -18.82
CA ALA A 61 -34.68 -33.00 -18.77
C ALA A 61 -34.87 -32.01 -19.94
N ALA A 62 -35.56 -30.91 -19.67
CA ALA A 62 -35.44 -29.69 -20.44
C ALA A 62 -34.05 -29.09 -20.12
N GLU A 63 -33.01 -29.62 -20.77
CA GLU A 63 -31.77 -28.88 -20.90
C GLU A 63 -32.08 -27.61 -21.69
N GLU A 64 -32.01 -26.45 -21.04
CA GLU A 64 -32.02 -25.19 -21.76
C GLU A 64 -30.80 -25.17 -22.68
N ASP A 65 -31.02 -25.17 -24.00
CA ASP A 65 -30.00 -24.94 -25.01
C ASP A 65 -29.29 -23.62 -24.70
N ALA A 66 -28.19 -23.72 -23.97
CA ALA A 66 -27.36 -22.59 -23.56
C ALA A 66 -26.55 -22.13 -24.79
N VAL A 67 -27.25 -21.41 -25.68
CA VAL A 67 -26.80 -20.99 -27.02
C VAL A 67 -25.32 -20.63 -26.99
N GLU A 68 -24.50 -21.48 -27.59
CA GLU A 68 -23.04 -21.32 -27.57
C GLU A 68 -22.69 -19.93 -28.11
N SER A 69 -22.03 -19.13 -27.28
CA SER A 69 -21.62 -17.78 -27.68
C SER A 69 -20.61 -17.93 -28.82
N PRO A 70 -20.84 -17.32 -29.99
CA PRO A 70 -20.05 -17.60 -31.18
C PRO A 70 -18.57 -17.31 -30.93
N GLU A 71 -17.70 -18.26 -31.23
CA GLU A 71 -16.26 -18.14 -30.99
C GLU A 71 -15.65 -17.11 -31.96
N VAL A 72 -15.60 -15.84 -31.53
CA VAL A 72 -15.10 -14.75 -32.36
C VAL A 72 -13.58 -14.79 -32.42
N HIS A 73 -13.05 -15.44 -33.45
CA HIS A 73 -11.63 -15.42 -33.78
C HIS A 73 -11.20 -14.04 -34.32
N PHE A 74 -10.00 -13.59 -33.93
CA PHE A 74 -9.39 -12.34 -34.39
C PHE A 74 -7.96 -12.58 -34.86
N GLU A 75 -7.67 -12.20 -36.10
CA GLU A 75 -6.30 -12.19 -36.63
C GLU A 75 -5.43 -11.14 -35.90
N PRO A 76 -4.20 -11.48 -35.44
CA PRO A 76 -3.34 -10.53 -34.73
C PRO A 76 -2.89 -9.35 -35.61
N VAL A 77 -3.27 -8.13 -35.22
CA VAL A 77 -2.85 -6.88 -35.88
C VAL A 77 -1.34 -6.64 -35.78
N VAL A 78 -0.67 -7.22 -34.78
CA VAL A 78 0.79 -7.18 -34.64
C VAL A 78 1.34 -8.46 -34.01
N THR A 79 2.49 -8.91 -34.49
CA THR A 79 3.28 -9.98 -33.88
C THR A 79 4.38 -9.35 -33.02
N LEU A 80 4.53 -9.80 -31.77
CA LEU A 80 5.58 -9.34 -30.86
C LEU A 80 6.59 -10.45 -30.60
N GLU A 81 7.88 -10.14 -30.72
CA GLU A 81 8.94 -11.05 -30.30
C GLU A 81 9.04 -11.12 -28.76
N LYS A 82 9.45 -12.28 -28.24
CA LYS A 82 9.59 -12.50 -26.79
C LYS A 82 10.89 -11.86 -26.27
N VAL A 83 10.77 -10.67 -25.70
CA VAL A 83 11.88 -9.95 -25.06
C VAL A 83 12.23 -10.56 -23.69
N GLU A 84 13.53 -10.68 -23.38
CA GLU A 84 14.01 -10.98 -22.02
C GLU A 84 13.88 -9.75 -21.12
N VAL A 85 13.07 -9.85 -20.06
CA VAL A 85 12.83 -8.74 -19.12
C VAL A 85 13.61 -8.98 -17.83
N LYS A 86 14.59 -8.11 -17.56
CA LYS A 86 15.34 -8.08 -16.29
C LYS A 86 14.63 -7.22 -15.26
N THR A 87 14.72 -7.62 -13.99
CA THR A 87 14.04 -6.94 -12.87
C THR A 87 14.80 -5.73 -12.35
N MET A 88 16.12 -5.69 -12.60
CA MET A 88 17.09 -4.78 -11.97
C MET A 88 17.12 -4.95 -10.44
N GLU A 89 17.02 -6.21 -10.00
CA GLU A 89 17.12 -6.69 -8.61
C GLU A 89 18.14 -7.85 -8.49
N GLU A 90 18.76 -8.27 -9.61
CA GLU A 90 19.60 -9.47 -9.72
C GLU A 90 20.91 -9.35 -8.92
N ASP A 91 21.48 -8.15 -8.82
CA ASP A 91 22.69 -7.84 -8.04
C ASP A 91 22.40 -7.47 -6.58
N GLU A 92 21.23 -7.84 -6.06
CA GLU A 92 20.81 -7.55 -4.70
C GLU A 92 20.45 -8.80 -3.88
N GLU A 93 20.44 -8.67 -2.56
CA GLU A 93 19.99 -9.69 -1.60
C GLU A 93 18.75 -9.22 -0.86
N VAL A 94 17.77 -10.12 -0.66
CA VAL A 94 16.48 -9.81 0.00
C VAL A 94 16.63 -9.95 1.51
N LEU A 95 17.07 -8.89 2.19
CA LEU A 95 17.23 -8.87 3.65
C LEU A 95 15.90 -8.98 4.41
N PHE A 96 14.81 -8.51 3.81
CA PHE A 96 13.48 -8.53 4.41
C PHE A 96 12.40 -8.55 3.32
N LYS A 97 11.28 -9.23 3.60
CA LYS A 97 10.09 -9.24 2.75
C LYS A 97 8.83 -9.35 3.60
N VAL A 98 7.84 -8.47 3.39
CA VAL A 98 6.52 -8.59 4.04
C VAL A 98 5.39 -8.04 3.17
N ARG A 99 4.17 -8.51 3.44
CA ARG A 99 2.93 -8.05 2.79
C ARG A 99 2.49 -6.70 3.38
N ALA A 100 2.23 -5.71 2.53
CA ALA A 100 1.86 -4.36 2.96
C ALA A 100 0.88 -3.65 2.01
N LYS A 101 0.27 -2.56 2.52
CA LYS A 101 -0.42 -1.53 1.74
C LYS A 101 0.22 -0.18 2.03
N LEU A 102 0.61 0.54 0.98
CA LEU A 102 1.30 1.83 1.01
C LEU A 102 0.36 2.95 0.57
N PHE A 103 0.41 4.06 1.29
CA PHE A 103 -0.29 5.31 1.01
C PHE A 103 0.71 6.45 0.89
N ARG A 104 0.42 7.43 0.02
CA ARG A 104 1.05 8.76 0.08
C ARG A 104 0.09 9.75 0.72
N PHE A 105 0.61 10.69 1.49
CA PHE A 105 -0.16 11.87 1.87
C PHE A 105 -0.31 12.78 0.66
N ASP A 106 -1.45 13.47 0.57
CA ASP A 106 -1.72 14.48 -0.44
C ASP A 106 -1.78 15.84 0.25
N GLY A 107 -0.82 16.72 -0.04
CA GLY A 107 -0.66 17.98 0.70
C GLY A 107 -1.80 18.99 0.48
N GLU A 108 -2.39 18.97 -0.72
CA GLU A 108 -3.46 19.90 -1.12
C GLU A 108 -4.80 19.42 -0.58
N ALA A 109 -5.16 18.16 -0.85
CA ALA A 109 -6.41 17.55 -0.37
C ALA A 109 -6.38 17.15 1.11
N LYS A 110 -5.19 17.13 1.73
CA LYS A 110 -4.93 16.80 3.15
C LYS A 110 -5.38 15.39 3.55
N GLU A 111 -5.30 14.46 2.60
CA GLU A 111 -5.81 13.09 2.71
C GLU A 111 -4.75 12.02 2.43
N TRP A 112 -5.07 10.75 2.72
CA TRP A 112 -4.21 9.60 2.43
C TRP A 112 -4.68 8.86 1.17
N LYS A 113 -3.92 8.97 0.08
CA LYS A 113 -4.20 8.27 -1.19
C LYS A 113 -3.43 6.96 -1.24
N GLU A 114 -4.09 5.85 -1.56
CA GLU A 114 -3.41 4.55 -1.71
C GLU A 114 -2.47 4.61 -2.93
N ARG A 115 -1.19 4.29 -2.70
CA ARG A 115 -0.17 4.21 -3.76
C ARG A 115 0.01 2.78 -4.26
N GLY A 116 -0.23 1.77 -3.41
CA GLY A 116 -0.32 0.37 -3.85
C GLY A 116 -0.42 -0.67 -2.74
N THR A 117 -0.92 -1.86 -3.08
CA THR A 117 -0.88 -3.07 -2.25
C THR A 117 0.02 -4.11 -2.92
N GLY A 118 0.82 -4.82 -2.12
CA GLY A 118 1.78 -5.80 -2.62
C GLY A 118 2.77 -6.24 -1.56
N ASP A 119 3.91 -6.75 -2.01
CA ASP A 119 5.02 -7.14 -1.13
C ASP A 119 6.07 -6.02 -1.14
N VAL A 120 6.46 -5.55 0.06
CA VAL A 120 7.62 -4.67 0.25
C VAL A 120 8.84 -5.53 0.56
N LYS A 121 9.95 -5.24 -0.12
CA LYS A 121 11.28 -5.84 0.10
C LYS A 121 12.24 -4.79 0.62
N PHE A 122 13.20 -5.21 1.46
CA PHE A 122 14.47 -4.49 1.60
C PHE A 122 15.54 -5.25 0.83
N LEU A 123 16.19 -4.56 -0.10
CA LEU A 123 17.15 -5.11 -1.05
C LEU A 123 18.52 -4.49 -0.79
N GLN A 124 19.53 -5.31 -0.52
CA GLN A 124 20.92 -4.85 -0.35
C GLN A 124 21.73 -5.14 -1.61
N ASN A 125 22.27 -4.11 -2.25
CA ASN A 125 23.15 -4.28 -3.40
C ASN A 125 24.49 -4.92 -3.00
N LYS A 126 24.87 -6.02 -3.66
CA LYS A 126 26.02 -6.85 -3.29
C LYS A 126 27.33 -6.06 -3.28
N SER A 127 27.54 -5.19 -4.27
CA SER A 127 28.79 -4.43 -4.46
C SER A 127 28.90 -3.19 -3.58
N THR A 128 27.84 -2.37 -3.51
CA THR A 128 27.85 -1.11 -2.73
C THR A 128 27.41 -1.29 -1.29
N GLN A 129 26.81 -2.44 -0.96
CA GLN A 129 26.25 -2.78 0.35
C GLN A 129 25.12 -1.84 0.83
N LYS A 130 24.62 -0.96 -0.05
CA LYS A 130 23.49 -0.06 0.25
C LYS A 130 22.16 -0.79 0.16
N VAL A 131 21.26 -0.48 1.09
CA VAL A 131 19.93 -1.08 1.23
C VAL A 131 18.84 -0.12 0.76
N ARG A 132 18.00 -0.57 -0.18
CA ARG A 132 16.80 0.16 -0.63
C ARG A 132 15.50 -0.56 -0.25
N LEU A 133 14.44 0.22 -0.08
CA LEU A 133 13.07 -0.26 -0.02
C LEU A 133 12.52 -0.32 -1.44
N LEU A 134 12.08 -1.49 -1.88
CA LEU A 134 11.38 -1.69 -3.14
C LEU A 134 10.01 -2.34 -2.90
N MET A 135 8.95 -1.78 -3.47
CA MET A 135 7.60 -2.33 -3.40
C MET A 135 6.97 -2.33 -4.80
N ARG A 136 6.34 -3.45 -5.18
CA ARG A 136 5.62 -3.62 -6.45
C ARG A 136 4.15 -3.92 -6.18
N ARG A 137 3.26 -3.37 -7.01
CA ARG A 137 1.80 -3.62 -6.94
C ARG A 137 1.46 -5.03 -7.40
N ASP A 138 0.47 -5.65 -6.76
CA ASP A 138 -0.08 -6.93 -7.22
C ASP A 138 -0.55 -6.88 -8.68
N LYS A 139 -0.44 -8.04 -9.36
CA LYS A 139 -0.86 -8.34 -10.74
C LYS A 139 -0.17 -7.53 -11.83
N THR A 140 -0.12 -6.20 -11.69
CA THR A 140 0.51 -5.25 -12.62
C THR A 140 2.03 -5.18 -12.49
N LEU A 141 2.60 -5.60 -11.34
CA LEU A 141 4.03 -5.58 -11.01
C LEU A 141 4.72 -4.20 -11.08
N LYS A 142 3.95 -3.13 -11.34
CA LYS A 142 4.40 -1.73 -11.35
C LYS A 142 4.93 -1.34 -9.98
N VAL A 143 6.10 -0.70 -9.94
CA VAL A 143 6.72 -0.18 -8.71
C VAL A 143 5.82 0.88 -8.07
N CYS A 144 5.69 0.85 -6.75
CA CYS A 144 4.96 1.85 -5.94
C CYS A 144 5.77 2.44 -4.78
N ALA A 145 6.98 1.94 -4.54
CA ALA A 145 8.05 2.63 -3.81
C ALA A 145 9.41 2.10 -4.28
N ASN A 146 10.41 2.96 -4.42
CA ASN A 146 11.80 2.65 -4.74
C ASN A 146 12.69 3.79 -4.22
N HIS A 147 13.30 3.59 -3.05
CA HIS A 147 14.16 4.58 -2.40
C HIS A 147 15.17 3.94 -1.45
N TYR A 148 16.32 4.57 -1.25
CA TYR A 148 17.26 4.16 -0.20
C TYR A 148 16.67 4.37 1.20
N ILE A 149 16.97 3.46 2.11
CA ILE A 149 16.55 3.55 3.52
C ILE A 149 17.52 4.48 4.24
N SER A 150 17.30 5.80 4.14
CA SER A 150 18.21 6.81 4.68
C SER A 150 18.29 6.73 6.22
N PRO A 151 19.48 6.88 6.84
CA PRO A 151 19.63 6.90 8.30
C PRO A 151 18.87 8.03 9.03
N GLU A 152 18.37 9.02 8.30
CA GLU A 152 17.65 10.20 8.80
C GLU A 152 16.12 10.01 8.81
N TYR A 153 15.59 9.00 8.11
CA TYR A 153 14.17 8.69 8.11
C TYR A 153 13.69 8.19 9.49
N VAL A 154 12.50 8.59 9.94
CA VAL A 154 11.97 8.20 11.26
C VAL A 154 10.59 7.58 11.14
N LEU A 155 10.47 6.29 11.47
CA LEU A 155 9.19 5.56 11.53
C LEU A 155 8.38 5.98 12.78
N LYS A 156 7.42 6.89 12.58
CA LYS A 156 6.46 7.36 13.59
C LYS A 156 5.18 6.51 13.54
N PRO A 157 4.55 6.17 14.68
CA PRO A 157 3.28 5.44 14.68
C PRO A 157 2.15 6.29 14.08
N ASN A 158 1.21 5.66 13.37
CA ASN A 158 0.01 6.36 12.89
C ASN A 158 -1.07 6.44 13.98
N VAL A 159 -1.79 7.56 14.09
CA VAL A 159 -2.88 7.68 15.07
C VAL A 159 -4.01 6.73 14.69
N GLY A 160 -4.48 5.93 15.65
CA GLY A 160 -5.53 4.94 15.42
C GLY A 160 -5.07 3.67 14.69
N SER A 161 -3.76 3.41 14.56
CA SER A 161 -3.27 2.13 14.05
C SER A 161 -1.97 1.66 14.72
N ASP A 162 -2.08 0.51 15.41
CA ASP A 162 -0.99 -0.29 15.95
C ASP A 162 -0.06 -0.91 14.89
N ARG A 163 -0.60 -1.10 13.68
CA ARG A 163 0.03 -1.81 12.56
C ARG A 163 0.38 -0.92 11.36
N SER A 164 0.67 0.36 11.60
CA SER A 164 1.04 1.32 10.55
C SER A 164 2.17 2.28 10.99
N TRP A 165 3.14 2.49 10.10
CA TRP A 165 4.21 3.48 10.28
C TRP A 165 4.08 4.62 9.27
N VAL A 166 4.42 5.84 9.69
CA VAL A 166 4.47 7.06 8.89
C VAL A 166 5.90 7.58 8.87
N TYR A 167 6.40 7.95 7.69
CA TYR A 167 7.72 8.57 7.51
C TYR A 167 7.75 9.48 6.28
N SER A 168 8.66 10.44 6.28
CA SER A 168 8.94 11.27 5.10
C SER A 168 10.15 10.70 4.35
N CYS A 169 9.98 10.49 3.05
CA CYS A 169 11.00 10.12 2.09
C CYS A 169 11.32 11.33 1.21
N THR A 170 12.59 11.60 0.95
CA THR A 170 13.03 12.79 0.19
C THR A 170 13.31 12.53 -1.28
N ALA A 171 13.45 11.25 -1.68
CA ALA A 171 13.85 10.84 -3.02
C ALA A 171 13.33 9.42 -3.33
N ASP A 172 12.05 9.31 -3.68
CA ASP A 172 11.46 8.09 -4.23
C ASP A 172 11.36 8.18 -5.76
N VAL A 173 11.85 7.13 -6.45
CA VAL A 173 11.94 7.05 -7.91
C VAL A 173 11.02 5.95 -8.47
N ALA A 174 9.86 5.72 -7.85
CA ALA A 174 8.90 4.72 -8.33
C ALA A 174 8.13 5.15 -9.59
N GLU A 175 8.09 6.44 -9.89
CA GLU A 175 7.28 7.03 -10.98
C GLU A 175 8.13 7.85 -11.98
N GLY A 176 9.46 7.88 -11.81
CA GLY A 176 10.40 8.57 -12.69
C GLY A 176 11.53 9.23 -11.90
N GLU A 177 11.63 10.56 -12.03
CA GLU A 177 12.57 11.39 -11.27
C GLU A 177 12.36 11.32 -9.74
N PRO A 178 13.35 11.71 -8.91
CA PRO A 178 13.24 11.64 -7.46
C PRO A 178 12.21 12.64 -6.90
N GLU A 179 11.13 12.13 -6.29
CA GLU A 179 10.09 12.93 -5.65
C GLU A 179 10.05 12.71 -4.12
N ALA A 180 9.71 13.76 -3.37
CA ALA A 180 9.59 13.72 -1.92
C ALA A 180 8.14 13.44 -1.49
N PHE A 181 7.93 12.42 -0.65
CA PHE A 181 6.62 12.01 -0.15
C PHE A 181 6.61 11.87 1.36
N THR A 182 5.45 12.13 1.98
CA THR A 182 5.16 11.52 3.29
C THR A 182 4.34 10.26 3.07
N PHE A 183 4.93 9.11 3.40
CA PHE A 183 4.33 7.79 3.24
C PHE A 183 3.71 7.30 4.54
N ALA A 184 2.62 6.54 4.42
CA ALA A 184 2.14 5.63 5.46
C ALA A 184 2.13 4.20 4.92
N ILE A 185 2.69 3.25 5.67
CA ILE A 185 2.71 1.84 5.30
C ILE A 185 2.03 1.01 6.39
N ARG A 186 1.05 0.19 5.99
CA ARG A 186 0.17 -0.60 6.85
C ARG A 186 0.31 -2.09 6.58
N PHE A 187 0.38 -2.87 7.66
CA PHE A 187 0.60 -4.31 7.64
C PHE A 187 -0.66 -5.09 8.04
N GLY A 188 -0.64 -6.42 7.88
CA GLY A 188 -1.78 -7.27 8.23
C GLY A 188 -2.15 -7.20 9.72
N ASN A 189 -1.14 -7.21 10.58
CA ASN A 189 -1.20 -7.25 12.05
C ASN A 189 -0.01 -6.47 12.65
N LYS A 190 -0.01 -6.31 13.98
CA LYS A 190 1.04 -5.56 14.71
C LYS A 190 2.41 -6.22 14.57
N GLU A 191 2.48 -7.55 14.66
CA GLU A 191 3.75 -8.31 14.66
C GLU A 191 4.54 -8.10 13.37
N ASN A 192 3.87 -7.95 12.23
CA ASN A 192 4.53 -7.62 10.96
C ASN A 192 4.94 -6.15 10.85
N ALA A 193 4.25 -5.24 11.54
CA ALA A 193 4.66 -3.84 11.64
C ALA A 193 5.90 -3.69 12.54
N ASP A 194 5.95 -4.39 13.67
CA ASP A 194 7.11 -4.42 14.57
C ASP A 194 8.34 -4.98 13.84
N LYS A 195 8.20 -6.12 13.14
CA LYS A 195 9.26 -6.72 12.30
C LYS A 195 9.72 -5.81 11.16
N PHE A 196 8.81 -5.10 10.50
CA PHE A 196 9.18 -4.10 9.49
C PHE A 196 10.06 -3.01 10.12
N LYS A 197 9.70 -2.52 11.31
CA LYS A 197 10.48 -1.48 11.99
C LYS A 197 11.87 -1.96 12.39
N GLU A 198 11.97 -3.14 13.01
CA GLU A 198 13.25 -3.77 13.38
C GLU A 198 14.17 -3.93 12.15
N ALA A 199 13.62 -4.43 11.03
CA ALA A 199 14.37 -4.59 9.79
C ALA A 199 14.74 -3.25 9.13
N PHE A 200 13.91 -2.21 9.26
CA PHE A 200 14.18 -0.87 8.71
C PHE A 200 15.28 -0.17 9.50
N GLU A 201 15.22 -0.18 10.83
CA GLU A 201 16.26 0.37 11.71
C GLU A 201 17.59 -0.38 11.54
N ARG A 202 17.55 -1.71 11.31
CA ARG A 202 18.73 -2.50 10.89
C ARG A 202 19.28 -2.03 9.53
N ALA A 203 18.44 -1.82 8.53
CA ALA A 203 18.86 -1.33 7.21
C ALA A 203 19.45 0.10 7.27
N GLN A 204 18.91 0.98 8.12
CA GLN A 204 19.50 2.29 8.41
C GLN A 204 20.89 2.16 9.06
N ALA A 205 21.05 1.23 10.01
CA ALA A 205 22.34 0.94 10.62
C ALA A 205 23.38 0.42 9.62
N GLU A 206 23.01 -0.39 8.63
CA GLU A 206 23.93 -0.78 7.55
C GLU A 206 24.25 0.38 6.59
N ASN A 207 23.23 1.13 6.15
CA ASN A 207 23.42 2.29 5.27
C ASN A 207 24.29 3.39 5.90
N LYS A 208 24.27 3.55 7.23
CA LYS A 208 25.13 4.50 7.96
C LYS A 208 26.62 4.10 7.96
N LYS A 209 26.98 2.91 7.49
CA LYS A 209 28.37 2.42 7.37
C LYS A 209 28.93 2.54 5.93
N ARG A 210 28.25 3.24 5.01
CA ARG A 210 28.45 3.20 3.55
C ARG A 210 28.22 4.56 2.86
#